data_AF-A0A7C2TJS6-F1
#
_entry.id   AF-A0A7C2TJS6-F1
#
_cell.length_a   1.000
_cell.length_b   1.000
_cell.length_c   1.000
_cell.angle_alpha   90.00
_cell.angle_beta   90.00
_cell.angle_gamma   90.00
#
_symmetry.space_group_name_H-M   'P 1'
#
loop_
_entity.id
_entity.type
_entity.pdbx_description
1 polymer ?
#
loop_
_entity_poly.entity_id
_entity_poly.type
_entity_poly.pdbx_seq_one_letter_code
_entity_poly.pdbx_strand_id
1 'polypeptide(L)'
;MNITYNVIENLKKLGTIINIRKDILIARSIKPPKIGEEVFDYRGTPIGHVTSIFGPVKSPYFRVRLKNDVKPKGYVFGGEYNGRGKEKGKKGVD
;
A
#
# COMPACT_ATOMS: atom_id res chain seq x y z
N MET A 1 -18.99 11.37 -15.93
CA MET A 1 -17.94 11.66 -14.93
C MET A 1 -17.22 10.35 -14.64
N ASN A 2 -15.96 10.21 -15.05
CA ASN A 2 -15.26 8.93 -15.07
C ASN A 2 -14.83 8.49 -13.66
N ILE A 3 -15.44 7.39 -13.19
CA ILE A 3 -15.25 6.79 -11.86
C ILE A 3 -13.76 6.57 -11.52
N THR A 4 -12.93 6.29 -12.52
CA THR A 4 -11.49 6.03 -12.37
C THR A 4 -10.71 7.21 -11.77
N TYR A 5 -11.09 8.47 -12.04
CA TYR A 5 -10.35 9.64 -11.56
C TYR A 5 -10.59 9.89 -10.06
N ASN A 6 -11.85 9.80 -9.61
CA ASN A 6 -12.22 9.98 -8.19
C ASN A 6 -11.57 8.94 -7.26
N VAL A 7 -11.20 7.76 -7.79
CA VAL A 7 -10.54 6.69 -7.02
C VAL A 7 -9.09 7.02 -6.67
N ILE A 8 -8.37 7.70 -7.57
CA ILE A 8 -6.97 8.10 -7.35
C ILE A 8 -6.90 9.34 -6.44
N GLU A 9 -7.91 10.22 -6.48
CA GLU A 9 -7.95 11.46 -5.69
C GLU A 9 -7.86 11.24 -4.17
N ASN A 10 -8.30 10.09 -3.67
CA ASN A 10 -8.23 9.76 -2.23
C ASN A 10 -6.97 9.00 -1.81
N LEU A 11 -6.12 8.60 -2.76
CA LEU A 11 -4.85 7.94 -2.47
C LEU A 11 -3.73 8.96 -2.30
N LYS A 12 -3.08 8.90 -1.14
CA LYS A 12 -1.96 9.76 -0.77
C LYS A 12 -0.66 9.00 -0.86
N LYS A 13 0.32 9.59 -1.53
CA LYS A 13 1.67 9.02 -1.62
C LYS A 13 2.30 8.90 -0.23
N LEU A 14 2.64 7.69 0.19
CA LEU A 14 3.24 7.42 1.50
C LEU A 14 4.77 7.46 1.46
N GLY A 15 5.36 7.01 0.36
CA GLY A 15 6.80 6.88 0.28
C GLY A 15 7.34 6.24 -0.98
N THR A 16 8.66 6.08 -0.98
CA THR A 16 9.44 5.45 -2.05
C THR A 16 9.94 4.10 -1.58
N ILE A 17 9.76 3.07 -2.41
CA ILE A 17 10.24 1.72 -2.14
C ILE A 17 11.78 1.72 -2.13
N ILE A 18 12.36 1.16 -1.08
CA ILE A 18 13.82 1.02 -0.93
C ILE A 18 14.25 -0.43 -1.19
N ASN A 19 13.49 -1.39 -0.65
CA ASN A 19 13.81 -2.81 -0.81
C ASN A 19 12.55 -3.66 -0.70
N ILE A 20 12.54 -4.78 -1.41
CA ILE A 20 11.54 -5.85 -1.28
C ILE A 20 12.29 -7.17 -1.10
N ARG A 21 11.96 -7.90 -0.03
CA ARG A 21 12.51 -9.21 0.30
C ARG A 21 11.36 -10.12 0.73
N LYS A 22 11.08 -11.16 -0.06
CA LYS A 22 9.92 -12.04 0.14
C LYS A 22 8.63 -11.22 0.23
N ASP A 23 7.92 -11.32 1.34
CA ASP A 23 6.66 -10.63 1.64
C ASP A 23 6.85 -9.33 2.43
N ILE A 24 8.08 -8.82 2.53
CA ILE A 24 8.43 -7.60 3.25
C ILE A 24 8.88 -6.53 2.25
N LEU A 25 8.18 -5.40 2.28
CA LEU A 25 8.58 -4.17 1.60
C LEU A 25 9.02 -3.14 2.63
N ILE A 26 10.17 -2.51 2.37
CA ILE A 26 10.66 -1.36 3.14
C ILE A 26 10.60 -0.14 2.23
N ALA A 27 9.98 0.93 2.73
CA ALA A 27 9.89 2.21 2.03
C ALA A 27 10.37 3.35 2.94
N ARG A 28 10.96 4.37 2.31
CA ARG A 28 11.25 5.65 2.96
C ARG A 28 9.99 6.50 2.92
N SER A 29 9.59 6.99 4.08
CA SER A 29 8.38 7.76 4.28
C SER A 29 8.55 9.21 3.82
N ILE A 30 7.52 9.75 3.16
CA ILE A 30 7.36 11.21 2.98
C ILE A 30 6.74 11.81 4.25
N LYS A 31 5.73 11.13 4.79
CA LYS A 31 5.07 11.41 6.06
C LYS A 31 4.73 10.08 6.74
N PRO A 32 4.94 9.92 8.07
CA PRO A 32 4.68 8.66 8.75
C PRO A 32 3.26 8.15 8.46
N PRO A 33 3.10 6.93 7.92
CA PRO A 33 1.79 6.32 7.75
C PRO A 33 1.23 5.85 9.11
N LYS A 34 0.02 5.31 9.13
CA LYS A 34 -0.50 4.61 10.32
C LYS A 34 -0.11 3.13 10.28
N ILE A 35 0.12 2.53 11.45
CA ILE A 35 0.24 1.07 11.55
C ILE A 35 -1.13 0.46 11.19
N GLY A 36 -1.12 -0.62 10.40
CA GLY A 36 -2.32 -1.27 9.89
C GLY A 36 -2.91 -0.64 8.62
N GLU A 37 -2.42 0.53 8.19
CA GLU A 37 -2.90 1.21 6.99
C GLU A 37 -2.70 0.36 5.74
N GLU A 38 -3.74 0.26 4.90
CA GLU A 38 -3.66 -0.44 3.62
C GLU A 38 -2.80 0.34 2.63
N VAL A 39 -1.96 -0.40 1.92
CA VAL A 39 -0.98 0.15 0.99
C VAL A 39 -1.33 -0.28 -0.42
N PHE A 40 -1.27 0.67 -1.34
CA PHE A 40 -1.60 0.54 -2.75
C PHE A 40 -0.39 0.84 -3.64
N ASP A 41 -0.38 0.26 -4.84
CA ASP A 41 0.50 0.70 -5.92
C ASP A 41 -0.05 1.95 -6.65
N TYR A 42 0.69 2.45 -7.64
CA TYR A 42 0.28 3.61 -8.44
C TYR A 42 -1.00 3.40 -9.26
N ARG A 43 -1.47 2.15 -9.39
CA ARG A 43 -2.71 1.79 -10.09
C ARG A 43 -3.89 1.69 -9.13
N GLY A 44 -3.68 1.94 -7.83
CA GLY A 44 -4.68 1.74 -6.79
C GLY A 44 -4.92 0.26 -6.47
N THR A 45 -3.98 -0.63 -6.80
CA THR A 45 -4.07 -2.05 -6.45
C THR A 45 -3.63 -2.24 -5.00
N PRO A 46 -4.43 -2.86 -4.11
CA PRO A 46 -3.99 -3.16 -2.75
C PRO A 46 -2.84 -4.17 -2.78
N ILE A 47 -1.71 -3.81 -2.19
CA ILE A 47 -0.49 -4.64 -2.17
C ILE A 47 -0.16 -5.19 -0.79
N GLY A 48 -0.63 -4.55 0.29
CA GLY A 48 -0.23 -4.91 1.63
C GLY A 48 -0.79 -3.99 2.71
N HIS A 49 -0.22 -4.08 3.90
CA HIS A 49 -0.51 -3.16 5.01
C HIS A 49 0.76 -2.81 5.80
N VAL A 50 0.78 -1.63 6.41
CA VAL A 50 1.90 -1.17 7.25
C VAL A 50 1.96 -1.98 8.54
N THR A 51 3.14 -2.50 8.89
CA THR A 51 3.37 -3.30 10.11
C THR A 51 4.24 -2.60 11.14
N SER A 52 5.13 -1.70 10.72
CA SER A 52 5.99 -0.96 11.65
C SER A 52 6.53 0.31 11.01
N ILE A 53 6.80 1.33 11.82
CA ILE A 53 7.46 2.57 11.44
C ILE A 53 8.72 2.69 12.30
N PHE A 54 9.87 2.98 11.70
CA PHE A 54 11.17 2.93 12.38
C PHE A 54 12.21 3.85 11.73
N GLY A 55 13.37 4.00 12.38
CA GLY A 55 14.47 4.82 11.88
C GLY A 55 14.39 6.29 12.31
N PRO A 56 15.11 7.20 11.62
CA PRO A 56 15.22 8.60 12.02
C PRO A 56 13.87 9.33 12.03
N VAL A 57 13.60 10.10 13.07
CA VAL A 57 12.32 10.82 13.22
C VAL A 57 12.05 11.79 12.06
N LYS A 58 13.10 12.44 11.52
CA LYS A 58 12.98 13.37 10.38
C LYS A 58 12.80 12.68 9.03
N SER A 59 13.15 11.39 8.92
CA SER A 59 13.15 10.64 7.66
C SER A 59 12.88 9.15 7.90
N PRO A 60 11.69 8.81 8.43
CA PRO A 60 11.43 7.46 8.88
C PRO A 60 11.30 6.48 7.70
N TYR A 61 11.51 5.22 8.03
CA TYR A 61 11.18 4.09 7.18
C TYR A 61 9.91 3.43 7.72
N PHE A 62 9.23 2.72 6.84
CA PHE A 62 8.12 1.86 7.24
C PHE A 62 8.19 0.52 6.53
N ARG A 63 7.67 -0.50 7.23
CA ARG A 63 7.57 -1.87 6.76
C ARG A 63 6.14 -2.14 6.31
N VAL A 64 5.99 -2.77 5.17
CA VAL A 64 4.72 -3.26 4.65
C VAL A 64 4.80 -4.78 4.53
N ARG A 65 3.78 -5.47 5.05
CA ARG A 65 3.57 -6.89 4.82
C ARG A 65 2.73 -7.05 3.56
N LEU A 66 3.30 -7.68 2.53
CA LEU A 66 2.65 -7.89 1.25
C LEU A 66 1.61 -9.03 1.35
N LYS A 67 0.45 -8.87 0.68
CA LYS A 67 -0.65 -9.86 0.68
C LYS A 67 -0.52 -10.93 -0.41
N ASN A 68 0.32 -10.71 -1.44
CA ASN A 68 0.47 -11.56 -2.64
C ASN A 68 1.93 -11.51 -3.13
N ASP A 69 2.29 -12.31 -4.14
CA ASP A 69 3.58 -12.21 -4.85
C ASP A 69 3.64 -10.99 -5.79
N VAL A 70 3.24 -9.83 -5.27
CA VAL A 70 3.27 -8.55 -5.96
C VAL A 70 4.69 -7.98 -5.93
N LYS A 71 5.11 -7.41 -7.06
CA LYS A 71 6.42 -6.75 -7.22
C LYS A 71 6.23 -5.26 -7.54
N PRO A 72 5.68 -4.46 -6.60
CA PRO A 72 5.47 -3.04 -6.82
C PRO A 72 6.82 -2.33 -7.03
N LYS A 73 6.80 -1.26 -7.82
CA LYS A 73 7.99 -0.46 -8.13
C LYS A 73 7.71 1.01 -7.90
N GLY A 74 8.77 1.77 -7.58
CA GLY A 74 8.70 3.21 -7.40
C GLY A 74 8.06 3.59 -6.06
N TYR A 75 6.79 3.96 -6.09
CA TYR A 75 6.10 4.58 -4.96
C TYR A 75 4.93 3.74 -4.46
N VAL A 76 4.58 3.98 -3.20
CA VAL A 76 3.43 3.38 -2.55
C VAL A 76 2.50 4.45 -2.00
N PHE A 77 1.22 4.11 -1.95
CA PHE A 77 0.13 5.00 -1.60
C PHE A 77 -0.70 4.41 -0.47
N GLY A 78 -1.38 5.25 0.29
CA GLY A 78 -2.30 4.90 1.37
C GLY A 78 -3.52 5.81 1.34
N GLY A 79 -4.52 5.50 2.16
CA GLY A 79 -5.80 6.22 2.18
C GLY A 79 -7.00 5.29 1.98
N GLU A 80 -8.18 5.90 1.90
CA GLU A 80 -9.44 5.18 1.74
C GLU A 80 -9.67 4.87 0.26
N TYR A 81 -9.67 3.59 -0.08
CA TYR A 81 -10.04 3.11 -1.41
C TYR A 81 -11.53 2.76 -1.44
N ASN A 82 -12.35 3.65 -1.98
CA ASN A 82 -13.80 3.45 -2.14
C ASN A 82 -14.18 2.62 -3.38
N GLY A 83 -13.19 2.06 -4.09
CA GLY A 83 -13.43 1.16 -5.20
C GLY A 83 -13.78 -0.24 -4.68
N ARG A 84 -14.80 -0.87 -5.25
CA ARG A 84 -15.00 -2.32 -5.17
C ARG A 84 -13.84 -3.00 -5.89
N GLY A 85 -12.68 -3.10 -5.25
CA GLY A 85 -11.67 -4.07 -5.64
C GLY A 85 -12.34 -5.43 -5.56
N LYS A 86 -12.40 -6.17 -6.66
CA LYS A 86 -12.96 -7.52 -6.70
C LYS A 86 -12.43 -8.29 -5.48
N GLU A 87 -13.28 -8.51 -4.47
CA GLU A 87 -13.07 -9.58 -3.52
C GLU A 87 -12.84 -10.82 -4.37
N LYS A 88 -11.63 -11.40 -4.29
CA LYS A 88 -11.43 -12.74 -4.83
C LYS A 88 -12.44 -13.61 -4.10
N GLY A 89 -13.46 -14.07 -4.82
CA GLY A 89 -14.58 -14.81 -4.27
C GLY A 89 -14.08 -15.87 -3.30
N LYS A 90 -14.61 -15.84 -2.08
CA LYS A 90 -14.57 -17.01 -1.20
C LYS A 90 -15.11 -18.16 -2.05
N LYS A 91 -14.26 -19.12 -2.42
CA LYS A 91 -14.75 -20.38 -2.98
C LYS A 91 -15.67 -20.97 -1.92
N GLY A 92 -16.95 -21.11 -2.26
CA GLY A 92 -17.86 -21.95 -1.49
C GLY A 92 -17.20 -23.32 -1.36
N VAL A 93 -17.11 -23.81 -0.13
CA VAL A 93 -16.92 -25.22 0.13
C VAL A 93 -18.30 -25.83 0.00
N ASP A 94 -18.47 -26.76 -0.95
CA ASP A 94 -19.68 -27.56 -1.13
C ASP A 94 -20.02 -28.37 0.13
#